data_AF-A0A6V7QK69-F1
#
_entry.id   AF-A0A6V7QK69-F1
#
_cell.length_a   1.000
_cell.length_b   1.000
_cell.length_c   1.000
_cell.angle_alpha   90.00
_cell.angle_beta   90.00
_cell.angle_gamma   90.00
#
_symmetry.space_group_name_H-M   'P 1'
#
loop_
_entity.id
_entity.type
_entity.pdbx_description
1 polymer ?
#
loop_
_entity_poly.entity_id
_entity_poly.type
_entity_poly.pdbx_seq_one_letter_code
_entity_poly.pdbx_strand_id
1 'polypeptide(L)'
;MKPGPRELPIKCFIKRSKKNSTFYLYLSLTHTLVDKGKFLLAARRYRYGAYVEYIISLDADDLSQGSSAYMGKLRSDFLGTKFTIYDSNPPFSGAKASCTRASRPFASKRISPQLLSGNFEIGQASYKLNLLKSRGPRRMLCTLQSPSSAYKPLDNEELHKFSKAETRIPAS
;
A
#
# COMPACT_ATOMS: atom_id res chain seq x y z
N MET A 1 -5.81 -1.43 5.64
CA MET A 1 -4.38 -1.57 6.04
C MET A 1 -4.17 -1.00 7.43
N LYS A 2 -3.18 -1.49 8.20
CA LYS A 2 -2.81 -0.93 9.50
C LYS A 2 -1.54 -0.08 9.37
N PRO A 3 -1.46 1.11 9.99
CA PRO A 3 -0.21 1.85 10.10
C PRO A 3 0.88 1.02 10.79
N GLY A 4 2.14 1.28 10.44
CA GLY A 4 3.27 0.67 11.16
C GLY A 4 3.40 1.21 12.59
N PRO A 5 4.15 0.51 13.47
CA PRO A 5 4.52 1.02 14.79
C PRO A 5 5.25 2.36 14.68
N ARG A 6 5.13 3.21 15.72
CA ARG A 6 5.77 4.55 15.72
C ARG A 6 7.20 4.50 16.24
N GLU A 7 7.47 3.51 17.08
CA GLU A 7 8.65 3.44 17.90
C GLU A 7 9.80 2.77 17.15
N LEU A 8 9.50 1.77 16.32
CA LEU A 8 10.50 0.97 15.63
C LEU A 8 10.25 0.88 14.13
N PRO A 9 11.29 1.07 13.29
CA PRO A 9 11.14 0.98 11.85
C PRO A 9 10.92 -0.47 11.40
N ILE A 10 9.95 -0.67 10.51
CA ILE A 10 9.79 -1.95 9.80
C ILE A 10 10.82 -2.01 8.67
N LYS A 11 11.75 -2.97 8.75
CA LYS A 11 12.77 -3.19 7.72
C LYS A 11 12.24 -4.16 6.66
N CYS A 12 12.15 -3.71 5.42
CA CYS A 12 11.73 -4.51 4.27
C CYS A 12 12.75 -4.42 3.13
N PHE A 13 12.68 -5.36 2.19
CA PHE A 13 13.43 -5.30 0.93
C PHE A 13 12.52 -5.64 -0.26
N ILE A 14 12.90 -5.14 -1.44
CA ILE A 14 12.17 -5.36 -2.69
C ILE A 14 13.04 -6.19 -3.64
N LYS A 15 12.53 -7.34 -4.07
CA LYS A 15 13.12 -8.15 -5.16
C LYS A 15 12.38 -7.84 -6.46
N ARG A 16 13.11 -7.61 -7.55
CA ARG A 16 12.53 -7.33 -8.87
C ARG A 16 12.79 -8.47 -9.84
N SER A 17 11.73 -9.09 -10.34
CA SER A 17 11.80 -9.97 -11.51
C SER A 17 11.61 -9.15 -12.78
N LYS A 18 12.67 -9.05 -13.60
CA LYS A 18 12.63 -8.33 -14.88
C LYS A 18 11.75 -9.05 -15.91
N LYS A 19 11.73 -10.39 -15.90
CA LYS A 19 11.03 -11.24 -16.88
C LYS A 19 9.54 -10.92 -16.98
N ASN A 20 8.88 -10.71 -15.83
CA ASN A 20 7.45 -10.46 -15.73
C ASN A 20 7.13 -9.05 -15.21
N SER A 21 8.12 -8.13 -15.19
CA SER A 21 7.98 -6.78 -14.62
C SER A 21 7.31 -6.76 -13.23
N THR A 22 7.60 -7.77 -12.41
CA THR A 22 7.00 -7.97 -11.08
C THR A 22 8.01 -7.63 -9.98
N PHE A 23 7.50 -7.03 -8.93
CA PHE A 23 8.21 -6.61 -7.74
C PHE A 23 7.61 -7.37 -6.55
N TYR A 24 8.46 -7.82 -5.64
CA TYR A 24 8.08 -8.58 -4.48
C TYR A 24 8.62 -7.88 -3.24
N LEU A 25 7.73 -7.55 -2.31
CA LEU A 25 8.06 -6.93 -1.04
C LEU A 25 8.17 -8.03 0.03
N TYR A 26 9.26 -8.00 0.79
CA TYR A 26 9.51 -8.92 1.89
C TYR A 26 9.84 -8.16 3.18
N LEU A 27 9.36 -8.69 4.30
CA LEU A 27 9.80 -8.30 5.64
C LEU A 27 11.17 -8.92 5.93
N SER A 28 12.14 -8.12 6.37
CA SER A 28 13.47 -8.59 6.75
C SER A 28 13.43 -9.30 8.11
N LEU A 29 13.88 -10.55 8.17
CA LEU A 29 13.89 -11.34 9.42
C LEU A 29 15.20 -11.21 10.21
N THR A 30 16.29 -10.81 9.54
CA THR A 30 17.59 -10.56 10.18
C THR A 30 18.17 -9.25 9.66
N HIS A 31 19.08 -8.65 10.43
CA HIS A 31 19.79 -7.43 10.04
C HIS A 31 20.92 -7.68 9.03
N THR A 32 21.28 -8.94 8.76
CA THR A 32 22.54 -9.30 8.10
C THR A 32 22.37 -10.00 6.74
N LEU A 33 21.21 -10.58 6.43
CA LEU A 33 21.00 -11.30 5.16
C LEU A 33 19.81 -10.75 4.37
N VAL A 34 20.09 -10.10 3.24
CA VAL A 34 19.10 -9.50 2.31
C VAL A 34 18.29 -10.57 1.55
N ASP A 35 18.51 -11.85 1.82
CA ASP A 35 17.88 -12.95 1.07
C ASP A 35 16.83 -13.76 1.80
N LYS A 36 16.74 -13.65 3.13
CA LYS A 36 15.72 -14.33 3.93
C LYS A 36 14.71 -13.32 4.46
N GLY A 37 13.48 -13.41 3.96
CA GLY A 37 12.40 -12.54 4.40
C GLY A 37 11.04 -13.20 4.25
N LYS A 38 10.06 -12.71 5.01
CA LYS A 38 8.65 -13.14 4.88
C LYS A 38 7.99 -12.33 3.77
N PHE A 39 7.41 -13.01 2.79
CA PHE A 39 6.67 -12.34 1.71
C PHE A 39 5.51 -11.51 2.28
N LEU A 40 5.30 -10.32 1.72
CA LEU A 40 4.22 -9.40 2.11
C LEU A 40 3.29 -9.09 0.95
N LEU A 41 3.85 -8.62 -0.18
CA LEU A 41 3.08 -8.14 -1.32
C LEU A 41 3.83 -8.42 -2.63
N ALA A 42 3.06 -8.66 -3.70
CA ALA A 42 3.55 -8.62 -5.06
C ALA A 42 2.94 -7.42 -5.80
N ALA A 43 3.69 -6.83 -6.71
CA ALA A 43 3.23 -5.77 -7.58
C ALA A 43 3.71 -6.00 -9.02
N ARG A 44 2.81 -6.00 -9.99
CA ARG A 44 3.17 -6.16 -11.41
C ARG A 44 2.88 -4.90 -12.20
N ARG A 45 3.87 -4.46 -12.99
CA ARG A 45 3.74 -3.30 -13.88
C ARG A 45 3.07 -3.68 -15.20
N TYR A 46 2.00 -2.98 -15.54
CA TYR A 46 1.29 -3.00 -16.82
C TYR A 46 1.49 -1.68 -17.55
N ARG A 47 1.63 -1.72 -18.89
CA ARG A 47 1.76 -0.54 -19.76
C ARG A 47 0.51 -0.41 -20.61
N TYR A 48 -0.18 0.72 -20.52
CA TYR A 48 -1.43 0.98 -21.23
C TYR A 48 -1.29 2.11 -22.27
N GLY A 49 -0.17 2.13 -22.99
CA GLY A 49 0.17 3.16 -23.97
C GLY A 49 0.46 4.51 -23.33
N ALA A 50 -0.60 5.20 -22.90
CA ALA A 50 -0.56 6.54 -22.33
C ALA A 50 -0.26 6.57 -20.82
N TYR A 51 -0.17 5.45 -20.12
CA TYR A 51 0.18 5.41 -18.69
C TYR A 51 0.69 4.03 -18.29
N VAL A 52 1.26 3.93 -17.10
CA VAL A 52 1.60 2.66 -16.45
C VAL A 52 0.72 2.43 -15.23
N GLU A 53 0.37 1.18 -14.99
CA GLU A 53 -0.27 0.76 -13.74
C GLU A 53 0.58 -0.29 -13.04
N TYR A 54 0.52 -0.32 -11.72
CA TYR A 54 1.02 -1.41 -10.90
C TYR A 54 -0.14 -2.00 -10.14
N ILE A 55 -0.45 -3.27 -10.38
CA ILE A 55 -1.45 -4.01 -9.62
C ILE A 55 -0.76 -4.65 -8.43
N ILE A 56 -1.28 -4.39 -7.23
CA ILE A 56 -0.69 -4.81 -5.96
C ILE A 56 -1.58 -5.90 -5.34
N SER A 57 -0.98 -7.02 -4.94
CA SER A 57 -1.67 -8.19 -4.42
C SER A 57 -0.96 -8.79 -3.21
N LEU A 58 -1.73 -9.43 -2.34
CA LEU A 58 -1.25 -10.30 -1.25
C LEU A 58 -0.80 -11.68 -1.74
N ASP A 59 -1.11 -12.03 -2.98
CA ASP A 59 -0.70 -13.28 -3.61
C ASP A 59 0.27 -12.98 -4.77
N ALA A 60 1.40 -13.68 -4.79
CA ALA A 60 2.42 -13.54 -5.82
C ALA A 60 1.99 -14.10 -7.18
N ASP A 61 1.10 -15.09 -7.17
CA ASP A 61 0.66 -15.83 -8.35
C ASP A 61 -0.69 -15.29 -8.88
N ASP A 62 -1.47 -14.60 -8.03
CA ASP A 62 -2.72 -13.94 -8.43
C ASP A 62 -2.62 -12.40 -8.35
N LEU A 63 -2.39 -11.78 -9.50
CA LEU A 63 -2.26 -10.33 -9.69
C LEU A 63 -3.44 -9.74 -10.46
N SER A 64 -4.64 -10.32 -10.34
CA SER A 64 -5.85 -9.83 -11.00
C SER A 64 -6.62 -8.83 -10.12
N GLN A 65 -7.20 -7.77 -10.70
CA GLN A 65 -8.02 -6.81 -9.93
C GLN A 65 -9.32 -7.41 -9.39
N GLY A 66 -9.78 -8.53 -9.97
CA GLY A 66 -10.96 -9.27 -9.49
C GLY A 66 -10.63 -10.30 -8.40
N SER A 67 -9.36 -10.46 -8.03
CA SER A 67 -8.94 -11.37 -6.98
C SER A 67 -9.36 -10.88 -5.60
N SER A 68 -9.61 -11.81 -4.70
CA SER A 68 -9.71 -11.52 -3.26
C SER A 68 -8.38 -11.08 -2.64
N ALA A 69 -7.24 -11.41 -3.27
CA ALA A 69 -5.92 -10.98 -2.84
C ALA A 69 -5.55 -9.57 -3.33
N TYR A 70 -6.36 -8.98 -4.22
CA TYR A 70 -6.12 -7.63 -4.74
C TYR A 70 -6.19 -6.57 -3.65
N MET A 71 -5.11 -5.82 -3.47
CA MET A 71 -5.03 -4.79 -2.43
C MET A 71 -5.20 -3.37 -2.97
N GLY A 72 -4.95 -3.15 -4.25
CA GLY A 72 -5.01 -1.82 -4.83
C GLY A 72 -4.07 -1.65 -6.01
N LYS A 73 -3.96 -0.41 -6.49
CA LYS A 73 -3.11 -0.11 -7.65
C LYS A 73 -2.44 1.25 -7.57
N LEU A 74 -1.31 1.37 -8.26
CA LEU A 74 -0.65 2.64 -8.54
C LEU A 74 -0.81 2.96 -10.03
N ARG A 75 -1.29 4.15 -10.38
CA ARG A 75 -1.45 4.56 -11.78
C ARG A 75 -0.64 5.82 -12.05
N SER A 76 0.15 5.84 -13.11
CA SER A 76 0.86 7.05 -13.54
C SER A 76 -0.04 7.97 -14.37
N ASP A 77 0.36 9.23 -14.45
CA ASP A 77 0.01 10.12 -15.55
C ASP A 77 0.77 9.75 -16.83
N PHE A 78 0.55 10.53 -17.88
CA PHE A 78 1.18 10.33 -19.18
C PHE A 78 2.70 10.51 -19.16
N LEU A 79 3.19 11.49 -18.40
CA LEU A 79 4.62 11.82 -18.34
C LEU A 79 5.40 10.92 -17.35
N GLY A 80 4.71 10.13 -16.53
CA GLY A 80 5.34 9.37 -15.43
C GLY A 80 5.86 10.28 -14.31
N THR A 81 5.24 11.45 -14.15
CA THR A 81 5.60 12.46 -13.15
C THR A 81 4.66 12.48 -11.96
N LYS A 82 3.41 12.08 -12.15
CA LYS A 82 2.42 11.93 -11.08
C LYS A 82 1.93 10.50 -11.05
N PHE A 83 1.78 9.96 -9.85
CA PHE A 83 1.23 8.64 -9.61
C PHE A 83 0.08 8.74 -8.61
N THR A 84 -1.09 8.23 -8.95
CA THR A 84 -2.25 8.13 -8.06
C THR A 84 -2.28 6.75 -7.41
N ILE A 85 -2.49 6.71 -6.10
CA ILE A 85 -2.54 5.51 -5.27
C ILE A 85 -4.00 5.17 -5.00
N TYR A 86 -4.38 3.93 -5.28
CA TYR A 86 -5.73 3.41 -5.03
C TYR A 86 -5.69 2.24 -4.03
N ASP A 87 -6.59 2.25 -3.06
CA ASP A 87 -6.91 1.10 -2.20
C ASP A 87 -8.07 0.30 -2.79
N SER A 88 -8.12 -0.99 -2.52
CA SER A 88 -9.25 -1.90 -2.79
C SER A 88 -10.40 -1.71 -1.80
N ASN A 89 -10.11 -1.20 -0.60
CA ASN A 89 -11.07 -1.04 0.49
C ASN A 89 -11.58 0.40 0.59
N PRO A 90 -12.88 0.59 0.84
CA PRO A 90 -13.43 1.92 1.03
C PRO A 90 -12.85 2.58 2.30
N PRO A 91 -12.43 3.86 2.24
CA PRO A 91 -11.90 4.56 3.41
C PRO A 91 -12.96 4.87 4.48
N PHE A 92 -14.24 4.92 4.08
CA PHE A 92 -15.39 5.12 4.97
C PHE A 92 -16.66 4.51 4.35
N SER A 93 -17.71 4.32 5.17
CA SER A 93 -18.99 3.79 4.69
C SER A 93 -19.62 4.69 3.64
N GLY A 94 -19.97 4.13 2.48
CA GLY A 94 -20.55 4.90 1.36
C GLY A 94 -19.54 5.66 0.50
N ALA A 95 -18.23 5.45 0.70
CA ALA A 95 -17.21 5.98 -0.21
C ALA A 95 -17.49 5.53 -1.66
N LYS A 96 -17.30 6.46 -2.61
CA LYS A 96 -17.49 6.16 -4.04
C LYS A 96 -16.19 5.65 -4.64
N ALA A 97 -16.23 4.46 -5.23
CA ALA A 97 -15.10 3.92 -5.96
C ALA A 97 -14.82 4.76 -7.22
N SER A 98 -13.54 4.97 -7.51
CA SER A 98 -13.08 5.52 -8.78
C SER A 98 -13.38 4.54 -9.90
N CYS A 99 -14.26 4.93 -10.81
CA CYS A 99 -14.57 4.15 -12.00
C CYS A 99 -13.48 4.39 -13.05
N THR A 100 -12.48 3.53 -13.09
CA THR A 100 -11.59 3.47 -14.27
C THR A 100 -12.33 2.73 -15.38
N ARG A 101 -12.61 3.42 -16.50
CA ARG A 101 -13.38 2.93 -17.67
C ARG A 101 -12.93 1.58 -18.27
N ALA A 102 -11.80 1.02 -17.82
CA ALA A 102 -11.33 -0.32 -18.16
C ALA A 102 -12.20 -1.45 -17.56
N SER A 103 -13.12 -1.15 -16.64
CA SER A 103 -14.00 -2.14 -16.01
C SER A 103 -15.42 -2.17 -16.58
N ARG A 104 -15.66 -1.72 -17.81
CA ARG A 104 -16.96 -2.02 -18.48
C ARG A 104 -16.92 -3.47 -18.93
N PRO A 105 -17.72 -4.39 -18.39
CA PRO A 105 -18.13 -5.53 -19.19
C PRO A 105 -19.01 -4.94 -20.30
N PHE A 106 -18.70 -5.26 -21.54
CA PHE A 106 -19.69 -5.27 -22.61
C PHE A 106 -20.96 -5.91 -22.04
N ALA A 107 -22.11 -5.27 -22.28
CA ALA A 107 -23.41 -5.59 -21.69
C ALA A 107 -23.58 -7.08 -21.33
N SER A 108 -23.47 -7.42 -20.05
CA SER A 108 -23.97 -8.69 -19.55
C SER A 108 -24.72 -8.43 -18.26
N LYS A 109 -26.03 -8.71 -18.29
CA LYS A 109 -26.89 -8.83 -17.12
C LYS A 109 -26.35 -9.99 -16.26
N ARG A 110 -25.30 -9.77 -15.46
CA ARG A 110 -24.88 -10.72 -14.43
C ARG A 110 -25.42 -10.26 -13.08
N ILE A 111 -26.48 -10.94 -12.65
CA ILE A 111 -27.12 -10.83 -11.33
C ILE A 111 -26.28 -11.62 -10.31
N SER A 112 -25.00 -11.27 -10.17
CA SER A 112 -24.16 -11.84 -9.11
C SER A 112 -23.43 -10.70 -8.41
N PRO A 113 -23.59 -10.52 -7.09
CA PRO A 113 -22.82 -9.55 -6.32
C PRO A 113 -21.42 -10.15 -6.10
N GLN A 114 -20.64 -10.30 -7.16
CA GLN A 114 -19.20 -10.38 -6.95
C GLN A 114 -18.82 -8.99 -6.47
N LEU A 115 -18.44 -8.91 -5.19
CA LEU A 115 -18.00 -7.70 -4.52
C LEU A 115 -16.77 -7.20 -5.28
N LEU A 116 -17.00 -6.37 -6.31
CA LEU A 116 -15.91 -5.76 -7.07
C LEU A 116 -15.12 -4.94 -6.07
N SER A 117 -13.89 -5.36 -5.78
CA SER A 117 -12.95 -4.57 -5.00
C SER A 117 -12.86 -3.18 -5.65
N GLY A 118 -13.44 -2.19 -4.97
CA GLY A 118 -13.55 -0.84 -5.49
C GLY A 118 -12.17 -0.18 -5.49
N ASN A 119 -11.89 0.69 -6.46
CA ASN A 119 -10.63 1.44 -6.46
C ASN A 119 -10.85 2.80 -5.80
N PHE A 120 -10.39 3.00 -4.58
CA PHE A 120 -10.56 4.26 -3.85
C PHE A 120 -9.26 5.05 -3.88
N GLU A 121 -9.28 6.26 -4.41
CA GLU A 121 -8.10 7.13 -4.42
C GLU A 121 -7.75 7.53 -2.99
N ILE A 122 -6.58 7.11 -2.52
CA ILE A 122 -6.11 7.39 -1.15
C ILE A 122 -4.90 8.31 -1.13
N GLY A 123 -4.32 8.67 -2.28
CA GLY A 123 -3.14 9.51 -2.28
C GLY A 123 -2.47 9.65 -3.64
N GLN A 124 -1.36 10.37 -3.64
CA GLN A 124 -0.55 10.60 -4.82
C GLN A 124 0.94 10.79 -4.48
N ALA A 125 1.80 10.44 -5.45
CA ALA A 125 3.21 10.77 -5.46
C ALA A 125 3.56 11.56 -6.73
N SER A 126 4.11 12.75 -6.57
CA SER A 126 4.44 13.68 -7.64
C SER A 126 5.93 13.99 -7.64
N TYR A 127 6.56 13.96 -8.80
CA TYR A 127 7.98 14.23 -8.99
C TYR A 127 8.18 15.53 -9.77
N LYS A 128 9.00 16.44 -9.23
CA LYS A 128 9.35 17.68 -9.93
C LYS A 128 10.24 17.36 -11.14
N LEU A 129 9.90 17.92 -12.30
CA LEU A 129 10.71 17.83 -13.51
C LEU A 129 11.95 18.72 -13.39
N ASN A 130 13.11 18.19 -13.79
CA ASN A 130 14.34 18.95 -13.92
C ASN A 130 14.45 19.41 -15.38
N LEU A 131 14.22 20.70 -15.64
CA LEU A 131 14.23 21.26 -17.00
C LEU A 131 15.64 21.31 -17.64
N LEU A 132 16.70 21.45 -16.83
CA LEU A 132 18.05 21.78 -17.33
C LEU A 132 19.15 20.77 -16.93
N LYS A 133 18.88 19.82 -16.03
CA LYS A 133 19.84 18.80 -15.58
C LYS A 133 19.12 17.45 -15.37
N SER A 134 19.05 16.65 -16.43
CA SER A 134 18.20 15.46 -16.52
C SER A 134 18.69 14.23 -15.73
N ARG A 135 19.86 14.29 -15.09
CA ARG A 135 20.48 13.15 -14.40
C ARG A 135 20.87 13.49 -12.96
N GLY A 136 19.87 13.64 -12.10
CA GLY A 136 20.07 13.83 -10.66
C GLY A 136 18.82 13.48 -9.86
N PRO A 137 18.92 13.43 -8.53
CA PRO A 137 17.76 13.24 -7.65
C PRO A 137 16.64 14.22 -7.98
N ARG A 138 15.39 13.73 -8.02
CA ARG A 138 14.21 14.57 -8.20
C ARG A 138 13.54 14.80 -6.86
N ARG A 139 13.01 16.01 -6.65
CA ARG A 139 12.14 16.29 -5.50
C ARG A 139 10.83 15.53 -5.66
N MET A 140 10.38 14.87 -4.60
CA MET A 140 9.14 14.11 -4.56
C MET A 140 8.21 14.70 -3.50
N LEU A 141 6.93 14.90 -3.86
CA LEU A 141 5.84 15.20 -2.94
C LEU A 141 4.93 13.98 -2.87
N CYS A 142 4.74 13.42 -1.68
CA CYS A 142 3.83 12.30 -1.45
C CYS A 142 2.74 12.75 -0.48
N THR A 143 1.48 12.55 -0.84
CA THR A 143 0.33 12.83 0.03
C THR A 143 -0.51 11.56 0.13
N LEU A 144 -0.80 11.14 1.36
CA LEU A 144 -1.63 9.97 1.65
C LEU A 144 -2.74 10.38 2.62
N GLN A 145 -3.97 10.01 2.30
CA GLN A 145 -5.12 10.13 3.17
C GLN A 145 -5.05 8.97 4.16
N SER A 146 -4.67 9.27 5.41
CA SER A 146 -4.85 8.31 6.50
C SER A 146 -6.30 8.40 6.96
N PRO A 147 -7.06 7.28 7.05
CA PRO A 147 -8.21 7.27 7.92
C PRO A 147 -7.69 7.64 9.32
N SER A 148 -8.27 8.64 9.95
CA SER A 148 -7.94 9.04 11.30
C SER A 148 -8.07 7.79 12.18
N SER A 149 -6.95 7.30 12.71
CA SER A 149 -7.03 6.32 13.79
C SER A 149 -7.86 6.98 14.89
N ALA A 150 -9.03 6.43 15.21
CA ALA A 150 -9.74 6.77 16.42
C ALA A 150 -8.78 6.49 17.58
N TYR A 151 -8.09 7.54 18.03
CA TYR A 151 -7.35 7.49 19.27
C TYR A 151 -8.41 7.36 20.35
N LYS A 152 -8.51 6.18 20.97
CA LYS A 152 -8.91 6.16 22.37
C LYS A 152 -7.65 6.58 23.13
N PRO A 153 -7.65 7.73 23.82
CA PRO A 153 -6.60 8.00 24.79
C PRO A 153 -6.59 6.82 25.76
N LEU A 154 -5.40 6.31 26.08
CA LEU A 154 -5.26 5.35 27.18
C LEU A 154 -5.87 6.02 28.42
N ASP A 155 -6.88 5.39 28.98
CA ASP A 155 -7.49 5.72 30.24
C ASP A 155 -6.38 5.68 31.31
N ASN A 156 -6.28 6.74 32.11
CA ASN A 156 -5.27 6.88 33.18
C ASN A 156 -5.28 5.71 34.20
N GLU A 157 -6.32 4.88 34.20
CA GLU A 157 -6.42 3.63 34.97
C GLU A 157 -5.39 2.57 34.55
N GLU A 158 -5.09 2.41 33.25
CA GLU A 158 -4.10 1.40 32.79
C GLU A 158 -2.65 1.82 33.08
N LEU A 159 -2.37 3.13 33.09
CA LEU A 159 -1.05 3.68 33.43
C LEU A 159 -0.69 3.43 34.91
N HIS A 160 -1.70 3.49 35.79
CA HIS A 160 -1.54 3.16 37.21
C HIS A 160 -1.40 1.66 37.49
N LYS A 161 -1.84 0.81 36.55
CA LYS A 161 -1.69 -0.64 36.66
C LYS A 161 -0.27 -1.09 36.31
N PHE A 162 0.38 -0.41 35.35
CA PHE A 162 1.78 -0.65 35.01
C PHE A 162 2.75 -0.12 36.08
N SER A 163 2.52 1.06 36.67
CA SER A 163 3.45 1.60 37.68
C SER A 163 3.46 0.82 39.00
N LYS A 164 2.35 0.16 39.36
CA LYS A 164 2.27 -0.70 40.56
C LYS A 164 2.92 -2.08 40.38
N ALA A 165 3.10 -2.55 39.14
CA ALA A 165 3.74 -3.84 38.87
C ALA A 165 5.27 -3.77 39.01
N GLU A 166 5.86 -2.58 38.80
CA GLU A 166 7.32 -2.40 38.81
C GLU A 166 7.90 -2.10 40.20
N THR A 167 7.05 -1.84 41.21
CA THR A 167 7.48 -1.55 42.59
C THR A 167 7.49 -2.76 43.54
N ARG A 168 7.24 -3.99 43.05
CA ARG A 168 7.33 -5.22 43.86
C ARG A 168 8.47 -6.11 43.40
N ILE A 169 9.70 -5.66 43.62
CA ILE A 169 10.86 -6.53 43.74
C ILE A 169 11.30 -6.44 45.20
N PRO A 170 11.18 -7.50 46.03
CA PRO A 170 11.74 -7.48 47.37
C PRO A 170 13.27 -7.56 47.26
N ALA A 171 13.95 -6.66 47.98
CA ALA A 171 15.39 -6.77 48.20
C ALA A 171 15.66 -7.96 49.12
N SER A 172 16.56 -8.84 48.65
CA SER A 172 17.32 -9.91 49.33
C SER A 172 16.72 -10.57 50.57
#